data_AF-A0AA42ZKH0-F1
#
_entry.id   AF-A0AA42ZKH0-F1
#
_cell.length_a   1.000
_cell.length_b   1.000
_cell.length_c   1.000
_cell.angle_alpha   90.00
_cell.angle_beta   90.00
_cell.angle_gamma   90.00
#
_symmetry.space_group_name_H-M   'P 1'
#
loop_
_entity.id
_entity.type
_entity.pdbx_description
1 polymer ?
#
loop_
_entity_poly.entity_id
_entity_poly.type
_entity_poly.pdbx_seq_one_letter_code
_entity_poly.pdbx_strand_id
1 'polypeptide(L)'
;LASLFLAAGYREAVFDALAIVAAALTVALIAVWHLPRMVTRPLPLHEYLGEEYSGTLGPVLPPELSAFVVVALIFGALFALAGFLALAGSRRPAIWAGVSAVTPLALLAVAYWRIVDFGLDLKWSAVAVALAGLNLVAAGWIRRRPLPRDGDLALAAYAAATVAALSLAFAMALEQAWLTVALSLQLPALAWIHDRLSVRPLRYVALVLAGMVLARLVLNYNVLDYPLGGLPGFNWVLYGYGVPAVAFWWAASRFRRSEDDLLVMVLEGGTLAFVWLFVSLEIRTLVAGSLTAPRYDLAEQSLQTIAWLALAYGWLRLYRLSGRRPLLWGWRLLAGLAAVHTPLFQLLASNPLWSSDPVGDWPVVNLLSLAYLAPAIFAFLFAWELRRSGHQRPAMAAAVYGLVLVFVYLSLEVRRAFHGPVLGVGPTGDPEFYTYSVVWLCYALVLLGLGIWKGFSSLRYASLAVLFIVVGKVLLFDTAELTDFLRVLSVAGLALGLFGIVYFYQRFVFPPRGQVPAEGPAQGPGQASARPEAMS
;
A
#
# COMPACT_ATOMS: atom_id res chain seq x y z
N LEU A 1 -14.39 -10.76 -47.10
CA LEU A 1 -14.93 -11.46 -45.90
C LEU A 1 -15.43 -10.50 -44.84
N ALA A 2 -14.62 -9.56 -44.33
CA ALA A 2 -15.07 -8.59 -43.33
C ALA A 2 -16.36 -7.84 -43.73
N SER A 3 -16.43 -7.30 -44.94
CA SER A 3 -17.65 -6.62 -45.44
C SER A 3 -18.87 -7.54 -45.56
N LEU A 4 -18.67 -8.83 -45.86
CA LEU A 4 -19.75 -9.83 -45.90
C LEU A 4 -20.28 -10.12 -44.50
N PHE A 5 -19.38 -10.25 -43.51
CA PHE A 5 -19.76 -10.47 -42.12
C PHE A 5 -20.46 -9.26 -41.51
N LEU A 6 -20.00 -8.04 -41.84
CA LEU A 6 -20.70 -6.80 -41.46
C LEU A 6 -22.08 -6.72 -42.13
N ALA A 7 -22.19 -7.02 -43.43
CA ALA A 7 -23.48 -7.00 -44.12
C ALA A 7 -24.46 -8.06 -43.58
N ALA A 8 -23.97 -9.26 -43.27
CA ALA A 8 -24.77 -10.34 -42.69
C ALA A 8 -25.28 -9.99 -41.28
N GLY A 9 -24.39 -9.45 -40.42
CA GLY A 9 -24.78 -8.99 -39.08
C GLY A 9 -25.79 -7.84 -39.12
N TYR A 10 -25.62 -6.90 -40.06
CA TYR A 10 -26.55 -5.76 -40.17
C TYR A 10 -27.96 -6.19 -40.59
N ARG A 11 -28.07 -7.22 -41.45
CA ARG A 11 -29.36 -7.71 -41.94
C ARG A 11 -30.11 -8.55 -40.91
N GLU A 12 -29.39 -9.39 -40.17
CA GLU A 12 -29.99 -10.35 -39.24
C GLU A 12 -29.31 -10.32 -37.87
N ALA A 13 -30.07 -9.99 -36.83
CA ALA A 13 -29.54 -9.83 -35.46
C ALA A 13 -28.94 -11.13 -34.87
N VAL A 14 -29.31 -12.30 -35.42
CA VAL A 14 -28.69 -13.59 -35.05
C VAL A 14 -27.20 -13.60 -35.41
N PHE A 15 -26.80 -12.83 -36.43
CA PHE A 15 -25.43 -12.75 -36.94
C PHE A 15 -24.66 -11.51 -36.45
N ASP A 16 -25.17 -10.73 -35.48
CA ASP A 16 -24.46 -9.57 -34.92
C ASP A 16 -23.05 -9.96 -34.39
N ALA A 17 -22.89 -11.19 -33.89
CA ALA A 17 -21.60 -11.71 -33.43
C ALA A 17 -20.56 -11.81 -34.57
N LEU A 18 -20.97 -11.94 -35.83
CA LEU A 18 -20.06 -11.96 -36.98
C LEU A 18 -19.32 -10.64 -37.14
N ALA A 19 -19.90 -9.51 -36.73
CA ALA A 19 -19.21 -8.23 -36.76
C ALA A 19 -18.02 -8.20 -35.78
N ILE A 20 -18.20 -8.78 -34.58
CA ILE A 20 -17.12 -8.92 -33.58
C ILE A 20 -16.04 -9.88 -34.08
N VAL A 21 -16.44 -11.02 -34.64
CA VAL A 21 -15.50 -12.01 -35.21
C VAL A 21 -14.72 -11.40 -36.37
N ALA A 22 -15.38 -10.64 -37.25
CA ALA A 22 -14.71 -9.93 -38.35
C ALA A 22 -13.68 -8.94 -37.83
N ALA A 23 -14.04 -8.11 -36.85
CA ALA A 23 -13.14 -7.15 -36.23
C ALA A 23 -11.93 -7.85 -35.60
N ALA A 24 -12.16 -8.89 -34.79
CA ALA A 24 -11.11 -9.65 -34.12
C ALA A 24 -10.15 -10.32 -35.12
N LEU A 25 -10.68 -10.96 -36.18
CA LEU A 25 -9.87 -11.56 -37.23
C LEU A 25 -9.06 -10.51 -37.99
N THR A 26 -9.64 -9.36 -38.31
CA THR A 26 -8.90 -8.28 -38.98
C THR A 26 -7.76 -7.76 -38.11
N VAL A 27 -8.00 -7.53 -36.82
CA VAL A 27 -6.95 -7.12 -35.86
C VAL A 27 -5.86 -8.18 -35.78
N ALA A 28 -6.22 -9.46 -35.66
CA ALA A 28 -5.26 -10.57 -35.59
C ALA A 28 -4.42 -10.71 -36.87
N LEU A 29 -5.05 -10.59 -38.05
CA LEU A 29 -4.34 -10.66 -39.33
C LEU A 29 -3.35 -9.50 -39.51
N ILE A 30 -3.75 -8.29 -39.11
CA ILE A 30 -2.84 -7.13 -39.13
C ILE A 30 -1.72 -7.31 -38.10
N ALA A 31 -2.02 -7.87 -36.93
CA ALA A 31 -1.02 -8.12 -35.89
C ALA A 31 0.05 -9.15 -36.31
N VAL A 32 -0.30 -10.13 -37.16
CA VAL A 32 0.62 -11.17 -37.66
C VAL A 32 1.21 -10.81 -39.04
N TRP A 33 0.82 -9.68 -39.64
CA TRP A 33 1.31 -9.24 -40.94
C TRP A 33 2.85 -9.18 -40.97
N HIS A 34 3.47 -9.82 -41.96
CA HIS A 34 4.92 -9.82 -42.08
C HIS A 34 5.41 -8.44 -42.55
N LEU A 35 6.17 -7.74 -41.71
CA LEU A 35 6.74 -6.45 -42.06
C LEU A 35 8.02 -6.63 -42.87
N PRO A 36 8.19 -5.90 -43.98
CA PRO A 36 9.45 -5.92 -44.72
C PRO A 36 10.60 -5.40 -43.84
N ARG A 37 11.83 -5.89 -44.09
CA ARG A 37 13.02 -5.37 -43.41
C ARG A 37 13.15 -3.88 -43.68
N MET A 38 13.21 -3.07 -42.63
CA MET A 38 13.36 -1.61 -42.76
C MET A 38 14.76 -1.29 -43.30
N VAL A 39 14.84 -0.77 -44.51
CA VAL A 39 16.11 -0.35 -45.16
C VAL A 39 16.33 1.14 -44.98
N THR A 40 15.27 1.95 -44.93
CA THR A 40 15.33 3.38 -44.58
C THR A 40 14.95 3.58 -43.11
N ARG A 41 15.94 3.82 -42.25
CA ARG A 41 15.69 4.34 -40.89
C ARG A 41 15.69 5.88 -40.97
N PRO A 42 14.70 6.57 -40.39
CA PRO A 42 14.82 8.02 -40.23
C PRO A 42 16.05 8.32 -39.36
N LEU A 43 16.96 9.15 -39.87
CA LEU A 43 18.13 9.59 -39.11
C LEU A 43 17.66 10.39 -37.87
N PRO A 44 18.07 10.01 -36.66
CA PRO A 44 17.79 10.80 -35.46
C PRO A 44 18.50 12.16 -35.56
N LEU A 45 17.79 13.25 -35.23
CA LEU A 45 18.36 14.60 -35.30
C LEU A 45 18.99 15.04 -33.98
N HIS A 46 18.51 14.53 -32.85
CA HIS A 46 18.99 14.88 -31.52
C HIS A 46 19.14 13.61 -30.69
N GLU A 47 20.37 13.34 -30.26
CA GLU A 47 20.67 12.40 -29.19
C GLU A 47 20.70 13.22 -27.89
N TYR A 48 19.74 12.99 -26.99
CA TYR A 48 19.72 13.64 -25.68
C TYR A 48 19.72 12.54 -24.62
N LEU A 49 20.76 12.49 -23.79
CA LEU A 49 20.98 11.42 -22.80
C LEU A 49 21.02 9.99 -23.39
N GLY A 50 21.44 9.82 -24.66
CA GLY A 50 21.51 8.51 -25.32
C GLY A 50 20.19 8.02 -25.90
N GLU A 51 19.10 8.79 -25.79
CA GLU A 51 17.82 8.53 -26.44
C GLU A 51 17.73 9.31 -27.76
N GLU A 52 17.33 8.62 -28.83
CA GLU A 52 17.21 9.16 -30.18
C GLU A 52 15.84 9.83 -30.37
N TYR A 53 15.81 11.17 -30.41
CA TYR A 53 14.58 11.92 -30.66
C TYR A 53 14.44 12.26 -32.15
N SER A 54 13.38 11.72 -32.79
CA SER A 54 13.08 11.99 -34.20
C SER A 54 12.41 13.36 -34.36
N GLY A 55 13.17 14.36 -34.82
CA GLY A 55 12.72 15.75 -34.99
C GLY A 55 12.45 16.19 -36.44
N THR A 56 12.56 15.34 -37.46
CA THR A 56 12.38 15.76 -38.87
C THR A 56 10.96 15.55 -39.43
N LEU A 57 10.63 16.45 -40.37
CA LEU A 57 9.67 16.31 -41.46
C LEU A 57 10.19 15.33 -42.54
N GLY A 58 10.73 14.16 -42.15
CA GLY A 58 10.82 13.01 -43.04
C GLY A 58 9.42 12.42 -43.28
N PRO A 59 9.21 11.54 -44.28
CA PRO A 59 7.91 10.90 -44.46
C PRO A 59 7.51 10.25 -43.12
N VAL A 60 6.29 10.55 -42.65
CA VAL A 60 5.74 10.06 -41.36
C VAL A 60 5.86 8.54 -41.23
N LEU A 61 5.97 7.85 -42.37
CA LEU A 61 6.21 6.43 -42.50
C LEU A 61 7.26 6.15 -43.59
N PRO A 62 8.23 5.25 -43.33
CA PRO A 62 9.04 4.64 -44.38
C PRO A 62 8.14 4.11 -45.50
N PRO A 63 8.47 4.33 -46.79
CA PRO A 63 7.67 3.86 -47.92
C PRO A 63 7.35 2.36 -47.86
N GLU A 64 8.25 1.57 -47.28
CA GLU A 64 8.15 0.13 -47.10
C GLU A 64 7.00 -0.27 -46.15
N LEU A 65 6.60 0.62 -45.24
CA LEU A 65 5.50 0.42 -44.30
C LEU A 65 4.17 1.00 -44.80
N SER A 66 4.16 1.70 -45.94
CA SER A 66 2.98 2.36 -46.49
C SER A 66 1.80 1.41 -46.71
N ALA A 67 2.05 0.24 -47.31
CA ALA A 67 1.01 -0.76 -47.56
C ALA A 67 0.36 -1.25 -46.26
N PHE A 68 1.15 -1.53 -45.23
CA PHE A 68 0.66 -1.96 -43.92
C PHE A 68 -0.24 -0.91 -43.28
N VAL A 69 0.22 0.35 -43.24
CA VAL A 69 -0.57 1.44 -42.63
C VAL A 69 -1.81 1.78 -43.43
N VAL A 70 -1.73 1.81 -44.77
CA VAL A 70 -2.90 2.05 -45.62
C VAL A 70 -3.95 0.98 -45.41
N VAL A 71 -3.55 -0.30 -45.34
CA VAL A 71 -4.48 -1.39 -45.05
C VAL A 71 -5.10 -1.25 -43.66
N ALA A 72 -4.31 -0.95 -42.63
CA ALA A 72 -4.82 -0.72 -41.28
C ALA A 72 -5.79 0.47 -41.20
N LEU A 73 -5.49 1.57 -41.91
CA LEU A 73 -6.37 2.74 -42.02
C LEU A 73 -7.65 2.43 -42.76
N ILE A 74 -7.60 1.69 -43.88
CA ILE A 74 -8.79 1.30 -44.65
C ILE A 74 -9.70 0.44 -43.78
N PHE A 75 -9.16 -0.57 -43.10
CA PHE A 75 -9.97 -1.41 -42.21
C PHE A 75 -10.47 -0.64 -40.99
N GLY A 76 -9.64 0.22 -40.39
CA GLY A 76 -10.04 1.10 -39.30
C GLY A 76 -11.22 2.00 -39.70
N ALA A 77 -11.11 2.68 -40.85
CA ALA A 77 -12.17 3.52 -41.40
C ALA A 77 -13.42 2.70 -41.76
N LEU A 78 -13.25 1.51 -42.33
CA LEU A 78 -14.35 0.61 -42.67
C LEU A 78 -15.15 0.22 -41.42
N PHE A 79 -14.49 -0.29 -40.38
CA PHE A 79 -15.17 -0.70 -39.15
C PHE A 79 -15.75 0.50 -38.38
N ALA A 80 -15.03 1.63 -38.34
CA ALA A 80 -15.53 2.87 -37.74
C ALA A 80 -16.83 3.34 -38.41
N LEU A 81 -16.79 3.55 -39.73
CA LEU A 81 -17.89 4.12 -40.49
C LEU A 81 -19.05 3.13 -40.63
N ALA A 82 -18.78 1.88 -41.04
CA ALA A 82 -19.83 0.87 -41.19
C ALA A 82 -20.51 0.59 -39.85
N GLY A 83 -19.73 0.51 -38.76
CA GLY A 83 -20.28 0.29 -37.44
C GLY A 83 -21.12 1.46 -36.93
N PHE A 84 -20.69 2.69 -37.17
CA PHE A 84 -21.45 3.89 -36.79
C PHE A 84 -22.74 4.04 -37.60
N LEU A 85 -22.68 3.83 -38.93
CA LEU A 85 -23.87 3.89 -39.79
C LEU A 85 -24.88 2.77 -39.46
N ALA A 86 -24.40 1.60 -39.07
CA ALA A 86 -25.24 0.47 -38.66
C ALA A 86 -26.06 0.73 -37.38
N LEU A 87 -25.70 1.74 -36.57
CA LEU A 87 -26.40 2.08 -35.33
C LEU A 87 -27.88 2.40 -35.58
N ALA A 88 -28.20 3.12 -36.66
CA ALA A 88 -29.55 3.62 -36.93
C ALA A 88 -30.54 2.50 -37.29
N GLY A 89 -30.07 1.38 -37.83
CA GLY A 89 -30.91 0.26 -38.31
C GLY A 89 -30.78 -1.04 -37.52
N SER A 90 -29.77 -1.17 -36.65
CA SER A 90 -29.50 -2.41 -35.93
C SER A 90 -30.45 -2.65 -34.75
N ARG A 91 -30.74 -3.92 -34.46
CA ARG A 91 -31.53 -4.30 -33.27
C ARG A 91 -30.73 -4.24 -31.98
N ARG A 92 -29.39 -4.27 -32.05
CA ARG A 92 -28.43 -4.24 -30.93
C ARG A 92 -27.33 -3.20 -31.16
N PRO A 93 -27.65 -1.90 -31.09
CA PRO A 93 -26.71 -0.84 -31.45
C PRO A 93 -25.46 -0.78 -30.55
N ALA A 94 -25.53 -1.31 -29.32
CA ALA A 94 -24.35 -1.38 -28.44
C ALA A 94 -23.21 -2.22 -29.03
N ILE A 95 -23.51 -3.32 -29.74
CA ILE A 95 -22.48 -4.17 -30.37
C ILE A 95 -21.79 -3.39 -31.50
N TRP A 96 -22.60 -2.72 -32.32
CA TRP A 96 -22.14 -1.91 -33.45
C TRP A 96 -21.33 -0.69 -33.01
N ALA A 97 -21.73 -0.05 -31.90
CA ALA A 97 -20.95 1.00 -31.25
C ALA A 97 -19.60 0.48 -30.76
N GLY A 98 -19.59 -0.69 -30.10
CA GLY A 98 -18.37 -1.35 -29.66
C GLY A 98 -17.42 -1.68 -30.81
N VAL A 99 -17.93 -2.29 -31.89
CA VAL A 99 -17.14 -2.61 -33.10
C VAL A 99 -16.60 -1.33 -33.76
N SER A 100 -17.44 -0.30 -33.90
CA SER A 100 -17.05 1.00 -34.48
C SER A 100 -15.97 1.71 -33.68
N ALA A 101 -16.05 1.66 -32.35
CA ALA A 101 -15.18 2.42 -31.47
C ALA A 101 -13.88 1.68 -31.12
N VAL A 102 -13.95 0.37 -30.86
CA VAL A 102 -12.82 -0.44 -30.37
C VAL A 102 -11.92 -0.92 -31.51
N THR A 103 -12.47 -1.28 -32.67
CA THR A 103 -11.66 -1.84 -33.77
C THR A 103 -10.60 -0.87 -34.30
N PRO A 104 -10.92 0.40 -34.61
CA PRO A 104 -9.92 1.36 -35.07
C PRO A 104 -8.85 1.63 -34.00
N LEU A 105 -9.25 1.62 -32.71
CA LEU A 105 -8.34 1.80 -31.60
C LEU A 105 -7.38 0.62 -31.46
N ALA A 106 -7.88 -0.61 -31.58
CA ALA A 106 -7.08 -1.82 -31.54
C ALA A 106 -6.10 -1.89 -32.73
N LEU A 107 -6.55 -1.51 -33.93
CA LEU A 107 -5.69 -1.43 -35.12
C LEU A 107 -4.60 -0.37 -34.97
N LEU A 108 -4.93 0.79 -34.38
CA LEU A 108 -3.94 1.82 -34.06
C LEU A 108 -2.91 1.32 -33.06
N ALA A 109 -3.33 0.65 -32.00
CA ALA A 109 -2.44 0.08 -30.99
C ALA A 109 -1.52 -1.00 -31.58
N VAL A 110 -2.05 -1.88 -32.45
CA VAL A 110 -1.24 -2.88 -33.17
C VAL A 110 -0.26 -2.22 -34.12
N ALA A 111 -0.68 -1.21 -34.88
CA ALA A 111 0.22 -0.50 -35.79
C ALA A 111 1.35 0.21 -35.04
N TYR A 112 1.02 0.87 -33.93
CA TYR A 112 1.99 1.49 -33.02
C TYR A 112 3.00 0.48 -32.47
N TRP A 113 2.53 -0.66 -31.95
CA TRP A 113 3.39 -1.74 -31.49
C TRP A 113 4.31 -2.25 -32.61
N ARG A 114 3.75 -2.54 -33.78
CA ARG A 114 4.50 -3.17 -34.87
C ARG A 114 5.52 -2.25 -35.54
N ILE A 115 5.34 -0.93 -35.46
CA ILE A 115 6.18 0.05 -36.17
C ILE A 115 7.16 0.76 -35.24
N VAL A 116 6.68 1.17 -34.06
CA VAL A 116 7.43 2.00 -33.10
C VAL A 116 7.91 1.17 -31.90
N ASP A 117 7.44 -0.09 -31.77
CA ASP A 117 7.76 -0.99 -30.65
C ASP A 117 7.58 -0.34 -29.27
N PHE A 118 6.47 0.41 -29.14
CA PHE A 118 6.11 1.18 -27.95
C PHE A 118 7.05 2.34 -27.57
N GLY A 119 7.91 2.81 -28.49
CA GLY A 119 8.68 4.04 -28.33
C GLY A 119 7.84 5.33 -28.47
N LEU A 120 8.38 6.46 -28.04
CA LEU A 120 7.64 7.72 -28.01
C LEU A 120 7.53 8.34 -29.40
N ASP A 121 6.31 8.72 -29.77
CA ASP A 121 6.09 9.44 -31.02
C ASP A 121 4.83 10.32 -30.92
N LEU A 122 5.04 11.63 -30.91
CA LEU A 122 3.96 12.61 -30.86
C LEU A 122 3.04 12.54 -32.09
N LYS A 123 3.53 12.09 -33.25
CA LYS A 123 2.72 11.95 -34.47
C LYS A 123 1.67 10.86 -34.28
N TRP A 124 2.07 9.70 -33.74
CA TRP A 124 1.13 8.62 -33.40
C TRP A 124 0.17 9.02 -32.28
N SER A 125 0.65 9.78 -31.29
CA SER A 125 -0.21 10.36 -30.25
C SER A 125 -1.29 11.26 -30.85
N ALA A 126 -0.96 12.10 -31.84
CA ALA A 126 -1.94 12.95 -32.53
C ALA A 126 -3.04 12.13 -33.23
N VAL A 127 -2.69 10.99 -33.82
CA VAL A 127 -3.68 10.06 -34.42
C VAL A 127 -4.60 9.48 -33.34
N ALA A 128 -4.05 9.10 -32.18
CA ALA A 128 -4.85 8.61 -31.06
C ALA A 128 -5.78 9.70 -30.49
N VAL A 129 -5.32 10.95 -30.39
CA VAL A 129 -6.15 12.11 -30.01
C VAL A 129 -7.26 12.35 -31.04
N ALA A 130 -6.94 12.29 -32.34
CA ALA A 130 -7.94 12.44 -33.40
C ALA A 130 -9.02 11.35 -33.29
N LEU A 131 -8.62 10.10 -33.03
CA LEU A 131 -9.55 9.00 -32.80
C LEU A 131 -10.39 9.20 -31.52
N ALA A 132 -9.81 9.74 -30.45
CA ALA A 132 -10.56 10.11 -29.25
C ALA A 132 -11.62 11.17 -29.55
N GLY A 133 -11.27 12.18 -30.35
CA GLY A 133 -12.17 13.21 -30.85
C GLY A 133 -13.31 12.66 -31.70
N LEU A 134 -13.03 11.73 -32.61
CA LEU A 134 -14.05 11.06 -33.42
C LEU A 134 -15.04 10.28 -32.55
N ASN A 135 -14.54 9.52 -31.56
CA ASN A 135 -15.40 8.81 -30.60
C ASN A 135 -16.24 9.79 -29.76
N LEU A 136 -15.69 10.94 -29.37
CA LEU A 136 -16.42 11.96 -28.62
C LEU A 136 -17.51 12.62 -29.49
N VAL A 137 -17.24 12.88 -30.77
CA VAL A 137 -18.23 13.39 -31.72
C VAL A 137 -19.35 12.37 -31.92
N ALA A 138 -19.02 11.08 -32.08
CA ALA A 138 -20.01 10.01 -32.17
C ALA A 138 -20.88 9.91 -30.91
N ALA A 139 -20.27 9.98 -29.72
CA ALA A 139 -20.99 10.05 -28.45
C ALA A 139 -21.93 11.27 -28.38
N GLY A 140 -21.46 12.45 -28.77
CA GLY A 140 -22.25 13.68 -28.83
C GLY A 140 -23.42 13.59 -29.81
N TRP A 141 -23.22 12.92 -30.95
CA TRP A 141 -24.27 12.69 -31.94
C TRP A 141 -25.37 11.77 -31.40
N ILE A 142 -25.00 10.64 -30.78
CA ILE A 142 -25.95 9.70 -30.15
C ILE A 142 -26.72 10.39 -29.02
N ARG A 143 -26.04 11.24 -28.23
CA ARG A 143 -26.71 11.97 -27.15
C ARG A 143 -27.73 13.00 -27.65
N ARG A 144 -27.50 13.60 -28.82
CA ARG A 144 -28.46 14.51 -29.48
C ARG A 144 -29.59 13.76 -30.20
N ARG A 145 -29.32 12.53 -30.64
CA ARG A 145 -30.26 11.66 -31.36
C ARG A 145 -30.32 10.31 -30.65
N PRO A 146 -31.01 10.24 -29.49
CA PRO A 146 -31.03 9.05 -28.68
C PRO A 146 -31.57 7.85 -29.46
N LEU A 147 -30.86 6.73 -29.37
CA LEU A 147 -31.24 5.50 -30.04
C LEU A 147 -32.46 4.88 -29.32
N PRO A 148 -33.40 4.25 -30.06
CA PRO A 148 -34.60 3.65 -29.47
C PRO A 148 -34.33 2.50 -28.49
N ARG A 149 -33.18 1.83 -28.61
CA ARG A 149 -32.75 0.70 -27.79
C ARG A 149 -31.27 0.83 -27.47
N ASP A 150 -30.85 0.41 -26.29
CA ASP A 150 -29.45 0.35 -25.83
C ASP A 150 -28.63 1.65 -26.06
N GLY A 151 -29.28 2.81 -26.12
CA GLY A 151 -28.63 4.09 -26.41
C GLY A 151 -27.57 4.47 -25.39
N ASP A 152 -27.83 4.21 -24.10
CA ASP A 152 -26.87 4.47 -23.02
C ASP A 152 -25.66 3.55 -23.09
N LEU A 153 -25.85 2.28 -23.50
CA LEU A 153 -24.75 1.34 -23.70
C LEU A 153 -23.88 1.73 -24.90
N ALA A 154 -24.50 2.15 -26.01
CA ALA A 154 -23.78 2.66 -27.17
C ALA A 154 -23.01 3.95 -26.83
N LEU A 155 -23.64 4.88 -26.13
CA LEU A 155 -23.01 6.10 -25.64
C LEU A 155 -21.83 5.80 -24.71
N ALA A 156 -22.00 4.84 -23.80
CA ALA A 156 -20.94 4.40 -22.91
C ALA A 156 -19.77 3.73 -23.65
N ALA A 157 -20.05 2.96 -24.71
CA ALA A 157 -19.01 2.34 -25.54
C ALA A 157 -18.12 3.41 -26.20
N TYR A 158 -18.73 4.44 -26.81
CA TYR A 158 -17.96 5.55 -27.38
C TYR A 158 -17.23 6.38 -26.32
N ALA A 159 -17.85 6.64 -25.17
CA ALA A 159 -17.20 7.37 -24.08
C ALA A 159 -16.00 6.60 -23.51
N ALA A 160 -16.13 5.28 -23.32
CA ALA A 160 -15.03 4.40 -22.91
C ALA A 160 -13.91 4.36 -23.96
N ALA A 161 -14.26 4.31 -25.25
CA ALA A 161 -13.30 4.34 -26.34
C ALA A 161 -12.57 5.69 -26.44
N THR A 162 -13.24 6.82 -26.16
CA THR A 162 -12.58 8.12 -26.04
C THR A 162 -11.53 8.09 -24.92
N VAL A 163 -11.88 7.58 -23.75
CA VAL A 163 -10.93 7.46 -22.63
C VAL A 163 -9.75 6.55 -23.02
N ALA A 164 -10.02 5.39 -23.61
CA ALA A 164 -8.99 4.43 -24.03
C ALA A 164 -8.07 5.00 -25.12
N ALA A 165 -8.62 5.75 -26.08
CA ALA A 165 -7.86 6.45 -27.11
C ALA A 165 -6.97 7.55 -26.50
N LEU A 166 -7.45 8.29 -25.50
CA LEU A 166 -6.61 9.21 -24.74
C LEU A 166 -5.53 8.47 -23.94
N SER A 167 -5.80 7.27 -23.41
CA SER A 167 -4.79 6.46 -22.71
C SER A 167 -3.65 6.11 -23.64
N LEU A 168 -4.01 5.67 -24.85
CA LEU A 168 -3.07 5.32 -25.88
C LEU A 168 -2.27 6.55 -26.35
N ALA A 169 -2.94 7.70 -26.53
CA ALA A 169 -2.27 8.96 -26.85
C ALA A 169 -1.24 9.36 -25.78
N PHE A 170 -1.59 9.24 -24.50
CA PHE A 170 -0.65 9.49 -23.41
C PHE A 170 0.49 8.49 -23.38
N ALA A 171 0.24 7.21 -23.65
CA ALA A 171 1.29 6.19 -23.76
C ALA A 171 2.28 6.46 -24.89
N MET A 172 1.82 7.12 -25.97
CA MET A 172 2.67 7.51 -27.11
C MET A 172 3.45 8.81 -26.89
N ALA A 173 2.96 9.69 -26.00
CA ALA A 173 3.51 11.05 -25.83
C ALA A 173 4.26 11.28 -24.51
N LEU A 174 3.97 10.50 -23.47
CA LEU A 174 4.49 10.74 -22.14
C LEU A 174 5.44 9.63 -21.71
N GLU A 175 6.60 10.04 -21.22
CA GLU A 175 7.58 9.16 -20.60
C GLU A 175 7.36 8.99 -19.08
N GLN A 176 8.02 7.96 -18.53
CA GLN A 176 8.34 7.86 -17.11
C GLN A 176 7.10 8.00 -16.19
N ALA A 177 7.20 8.85 -15.15
CA ALA A 177 6.17 9.09 -14.15
C ALA A 177 4.88 9.69 -14.74
N TRP A 178 4.99 10.51 -15.79
CA TRP A 178 3.85 11.24 -16.37
C TRP A 178 2.78 10.32 -16.95
N LEU A 179 3.20 9.19 -17.52
CA LEU A 179 2.23 8.22 -18.04
C LEU A 179 1.38 7.60 -16.92
N THR A 180 1.93 7.38 -15.71
CA THR A 180 1.17 6.75 -14.60
C THR A 180 0.14 7.74 -14.08
N VAL A 181 0.55 9.01 -13.98
CA VAL A 181 -0.33 10.13 -13.64
C VAL A 181 -1.47 10.23 -14.66
N ALA A 182 -1.15 10.28 -15.95
CA ALA A 182 -2.15 10.43 -17.01
C ALA A 182 -3.15 9.26 -17.03
N LEU A 183 -2.69 8.02 -16.91
CA LEU A 183 -3.56 6.84 -16.83
C LEU A 183 -4.43 6.85 -15.56
N SER A 184 -3.88 7.27 -14.42
CA SER A 184 -4.64 7.33 -13.17
C SER A 184 -5.77 8.37 -13.23
N LEU A 185 -5.55 9.51 -13.88
CA LEU A 185 -6.55 10.59 -14.04
C LEU A 185 -7.75 10.20 -14.89
N GLN A 186 -7.64 9.14 -15.68
CA GLN A 186 -8.76 8.60 -16.43
C GLN A 186 -9.75 7.83 -15.56
N LEU A 187 -9.35 7.31 -14.39
CA LEU A 187 -10.26 6.65 -13.47
C LEU A 187 -11.34 7.62 -12.94
N PRO A 188 -11.00 8.85 -12.51
CA PRO A 188 -11.97 9.91 -12.29
C PRO A 188 -12.86 10.21 -13.50
N ALA A 189 -12.30 10.29 -14.72
CA ALA A 189 -13.12 10.53 -15.91
C ALA A 189 -14.17 9.42 -16.11
N LEU A 190 -13.77 8.16 -16.00
CA LEU A 190 -14.67 7.00 -16.11
C LEU A 190 -15.72 6.97 -14.99
N ALA A 191 -15.32 7.28 -13.76
CA ALA A 191 -16.25 7.41 -12.63
C ALA A 191 -17.32 8.47 -12.90
N TRP A 192 -16.90 9.66 -13.37
CA TRP A 192 -17.83 10.73 -13.70
C TRP A 192 -18.80 10.37 -14.83
N ILE A 193 -18.31 9.68 -15.87
CA ILE A 193 -19.16 9.19 -16.97
C ILE A 193 -20.15 8.14 -16.44
N HIS A 194 -19.70 7.22 -15.60
CA HIS A 194 -20.56 6.19 -15.00
C HIS A 194 -21.68 6.79 -14.14
N ASP A 195 -21.41 7.87 -13.39
CA ASP A 195 -22.45 8.57 -12.63
C ASP A 195 -23.56 9.19 -13.49
N ARG A 196 -23.28 9.44 -14.78
CA ARG A 196 -24.23 10.06 -15.72
C ARG A 196 -25.00 9.04 -16.54
N LEU A 197 -24.37 7.91 -16.88
CA LEU A 197 -24.93 6.89 -17.78
C LEU A 197 -25.38 5.63 -17.02
N SER A 198 -24.93 5.42 -15.78
CA SER A 198 -25.28 4.27 -14.93
C SER A 198 -25.07 2.89 -15.57
N VAL A 199 -24.15 2.79 -16.52
CA VAL A 199 -23.86 1.54 -17.25
C VAL A 199 -22.79 0.69 -16.55
N ARG A 200 -23.06 -0.62 -16.40
CA ARG A 200 -22.15 -1.58 -15.77
C ARG A 200 -20.82 -1.80 -16.51
N PRO A 201 -20.78 -1.85 -17.86
CA PRO A 201 -19.53 -2.07 -18.60
C PRO A 201 -18.37 -1.12 -18.27
N LEU A 202 -18.65 0.14 -17.94
CA LEU A 202 -17.63 1.12 -17.55
C LEU A 202 -16.83 0.70 -16.31
N ARG A 203 -17.45 -0.07 -15.40
CA ARG A 203 -16.78 -0.57 -14.20
C ARG A 203 -15.68 -1.56 -14.54
N TYR A 204 -15.90 -2.44 -15.52
CA TYR A 204 -14.87 -3.37 -15.99
C TYR A 204 -13.71 -2.64 -16.68
N VAL A 205 -14.02 -1.62 -17.49
CA VAL A 205 -12.99 -0.77 -18.12
C VAL A 205 -12.14 -0.07 -17.04
N ALA A 206 -12.79 0.52 -16.03
CA ALA A 206 -12.09 1.13 -14.90
C ALA A 206 -11.26 0.13 -14.10
N LEU A 207 -11.75 -1.11 -13.93
CA LEU A 207 -11.03 -2.17 -13.21
C LEU A 207 -9.75 -2.57 -13.96
N VAL A 208 -9.84 -2.78 -15.28
CA VAL A 208 -8.69 -3.10 -16.12
C VAL A 208 -7.66 -1.97 -16.08
N LEU A 209 -8.11 -0.73 -16.22
CA LEU A 209 -7.24 0.44 -16.15
C LEU A 209 -6.57 0.60 -14.78
N ALA A 210 -7.32 0.41 -13.68
CA ALA A 210 -6.77 0.43 -12.33
C ALA A 210 -5.73 -0.69 -12.14
N GLY A 211 -6.02 -1.89 -12.63
CA GLY A 211 -5.09 -3.02 -12.64
C GLY A 211 -3.82 -2.73 -13.43
N MET A 212 -3.93 -2.08 -14.60
CA MET A 212 -2.78 -1.66 -15.40
C MET A 212 -1.90 -0.65 -14.67
N VAL A 213 -2.51 0.35 -14.03
CA VAL A 213 -1.78 1.37 -13.24
C VAL A 213 -1.06 0.73 -12.05
N LEU A 214 -1.71 -0.20 -11.35
CA LEU A 214 -1.10 -0.94 -10.24
C LEU A 214 -0.03 -1.94 -10.70
N ALA A 215 -0.21 -2.61 -11.83
CA ALA A 215 0.81 -3.47 -12.40
C ALA A 215 2.06 -2.66 -12.76
N ARG A 216 1.86 -1.47 -13.36
CA ARG A 216 2.94 -0.56 -13.69
C ARG A 216 3.69 -0.07 -12.45
N LEU A 217 2.99 0.15 -11.34
CA LEU A 217 3.61 0.50 -10.05
C LEU A 217 4.63 -0.55 -9.59
N VAL A 218 4.32 -1.83 -9.77
CA VAL A 218 5.16 -2.95 -9.30
C VAL A 218 6.27 -3.30 -10.30
N LEU A 219 5.99 -3.19 -11.60
CA LEU A 219 6.91 -3.62 -12.66
C LEU A 219 7.86 -2.52 -13.15
N ASN A 220 7.63 -1.25 -12.81
CA ASN A 220 8.44 -0.15 -13.30
C ASN A 220 9.72 0.04 -12.46
N TYR A 221 10.76 -0.73 -12.79
CA TYR A 221 12.09 -0.60 -12.18
C TYR A 221 12.72 0.79 -12.43
N ASN A 222 12.40 1.41 -13.57
CA ASN A 222 12.99 2.69 -14.01
C ASN A 222 12.66 3.86 -13.06
N VAL A 223 11.72 3.69 -12.12
CA VAL A 223 11.44 4.63 -11.02
C VAL A 223 12.71 5.08 -10.29
N LEU A 224 13.68 4.19 -10.14
CA LEU A 224 14.91 4.47 -9.39
C LEU A 224 15.84 5.46 -10.13
N ASP A 225 15.75 5.52 -11.45
CA ASP A 225 16.68 6.27 -12.30
C ASP A 225 16.17 7.66 -12.68
N TYR A 226 14.94 8.01 -12.27
CA TYR A 226 14.35 9.30 -12.62
C TYR A 226 15.07 10.45 -11.89
N PRO A 227 15.47 11.52 -12.61
CA PRO A 227 16.19 12.63 -12.00
C PRO A 227 15.30 13.32 -10.96
N LEU A 228 15.81 13.42 -9.73
CA LEU A 228 15.19 14.21 -8.69
C LEU A 228 15.42 15.68 -9.02
N GLY A 229 14.34 16.47 -9.12
CA GLY A 229 14.41 17.91 -9.33
C GLY A 229 15.18 18.62 -8.20
N GLY A 230 15.58 19.87 -8.43
CA GLY A 230 16.44 20.61 -7.48
C GLY A 230 15.78 21.06 -6.17
N LEU A 231 14.46 20.89 -6.00
CA LEU A 231 13.73 21.32 -4.80
C LEU A 231 13.41 20.12 -3.89
N PRO A 232 13.89 20.08 -2.64
CA PRO A 232 13.49 19.07 -1.66
C PRO A 232 11.96 19.08 -1.45
N GLY A 233 11.31 17.92 -1.38
CA GLY A 233 9.85 17.86 -1.22
C GLY A 233 9.06 18.00 -2.53
N PHE A 234 9.62 18.67 -3.53
CA PHE A 234 8.97 18.99 -4.80
C PHE A 234 9.67 18.27 -5.96
N ASN A 235 9.73 16.94 -5.85
CA ASN A 235 10.28 16.06 -6.86
C ASN A 235 9.16 15.32 -7.60
N TRP A 236 9.54 14.43 -8.52
CA TRP A 236 8.58 13.68 -9.32
C TRP A 236 7.72 12.69 -8.53
N VAL A 237 8.19 12.20 -7.38
CA VAL A 237 7.46 11.29 -6.49
C VAL A 237 6.16 11.93 -6.03
N LEU A 238 6.17 13.26 -5.77
CA LEU A 238 4.99 14.01 -5.36
C LEU A 238 3.85 13.90 -6.37
N TYR A 239 4.09 14.25 -7.63
CA TYR A 239 3.04 14.14 -8.65
C TYR A 239 2.83 12.69 -9.12
N GLY A 240 3.90 11.90 -9.16
CA GLY A 240 3.91 10.51 -9.65
C GLY A 240 3.13 9.53 -8.77
N TYR A 241 3.06 9.77 -7.45
CA TYR A 241 2.31 8.94 -6.50
C TYR A 241 1.15 9.69 -5.85
N GLY A 242 1.30 11.00 -5.58
CA GLY A 242 0.26 11.81 -4.97
C GLY A 242 -0.96 12.00 -5.87
N VAL A 243 -0.77 12.30 -7.16
CA VAL A 243 -1.91 12.45 -8.09
C VAL A 243 -2.66 11.13 -8.28
N PRO A 244 -1.99 9.97 -8.52
CA PRO A 244 -2.68 8.69 -8.56
C PRO A 244 -3.42 8.33 -7.26
N ALA A 245 -2.85 8.64 -6.08
CA ALA A 245 -3.55 8.41 -4.81
C ALA A 245 -4.89 9.15 -4.76
N VAL A 246 -4.90 10.44 -5.11
CA VAL A 246 -6.12 11.27 -5.13
C VAL A 246 -7.10 10.80 -6.22
N ALA A 247 -6.59 10.45 -7.41
CA ALA A 247 -7.41 9.96 -8.51
C ALA A 247 -8.12 8.64 -8.16
N PHE A 248 -7.40 7.68 -7.57
CA PHE A 248 -7.95 6.41 -7.10
C PHE A 248 -8.98 6.63 -5.98
N TRP A 249 -8.68 7.48 -5.00
CA TRP A 249 -9.59 7.78 -3.90
C TRP A 249 -10.89 8.42 -4.40
N TRP A 250 -10.77 9.42 -5.28
CA TRP A 250 -11.93 10.11 -5.83
C TRP A 250 -12.77 9.16 -6.68
N ALA A 251 -12.15 8.38 -7.58
CA ALA A 251 -12.84 7.39 -8.39
C ALA A 251 -13.57 6.34 -7.52
N ALA A 252 -12.91 5.81 -6.47
CA ALA A 252 -13.52 4.90 -5.51
C ALA A 252 -14.76 5.53 -4.85
N SER A 253 -14.65 6.79 -4.42
CA SER A 253 -15.75 7.49 -3.75
C SER A 253 -16.98 7.67 -4.64
N ARG A 254 -16.80 7.79 -5.96
CA ARG A 254 -17.88 7.95 -6.93
C ARG A 254 -18.48 6.59 -7.32
N PHE A 255 -17.66 5.61 -7.72
CA PHE A 255 -18.15 4.28 -8.10
C PHE A 255 -18.89 3.56 -6.98
N ARG A 256 -18.50 3.83 -5.72
CA ARG A 256 -19.15 3.31 -4.51
C ARG A 256 -20.59 3.80 -4.33
N ARG A 257 -20.96 4.96 -4.89
CA ARG A 257 -22.36 5.44 -4.79
C ARG A 257 -23.34 4.53 -5.53
N SER A 258 -22.86 3.80 -6.54
CA SER A 258 -23.66 2.84 -7.30
C SER A 258 -23.59 1.44 -6.69
N GLU A 259 -22.38 0.87 -6.57
CA GLU A 259 -22.15 -0.50 -6.10
C GLU A 259 -20.80 -0.58 -5.37
N ASP A 260 -20.71 -1.31 -4.25
CA ASP A 260 -19.47 -1.57 -3.48
C ASP A 260 -18.92 -2.97 -3.82
N ASP A 261 -18.19 -3.08 -4.92
CA ASP A 261 -17.72 -4.33 -5.53
C ASP A 261 -16.17 -4.42 -5.60
N LEU A 262 -15.65 -5.36 -6.40
CA LEU A 262 -14.21 -5.55 -6.60
C LEU A 262 -13.51 -4.28 -7.12
N LEU A 263 -14.15 -3.48 -7.99
CA LEU A 263 -13.57 -2.24 -8.49
C LEU A 263 -13.29 -1.26 -7.36
N VAL A 264 -14.27 -1.04 -6.49
CA VAL A 264 -14.11 -0.13 -5.35
C VAL A 264 -13.02 -0.66 -4.41
N MET A 265 -12.98 -1.97 -4.18
CA MET A 265 -11.94 -2.60 -3.36
C MET A 265 -10.53 -2.38 -3.94
N VAL A 266 -10.36 -2.55 -5.26
CA VAL A 266 -9.08 -2.33 -5.95
C VAL A 266 -8.67 -0.86 -5.93
N LEU A 267 -9.61 0.06 -6.15
CA LEU A 267 -9.33 1.50 -6.13
C LEU A 267 -8.94 1.99 -4.73
N GLU A 268 -9.61 1.51 -3.68
CA GLU A 268 -9.25 1.84 -2.31
C GLU A 268 -7.92 1.21 -1.89
N GLY A 269 -7.70 -0.06 -2.21
CA GLY A 269 -6.40 -0.71 -1.98
C GLY A 269 -5.26 0.02 -2.69
N GLY A 270 -5.49 0.42 -3.95
CA GLY A 270 -4.56 1.23 -4.72
C GLY A 270 -4.29 2.60 -4.08
N THR A 271 -5.33 3.27 -3.56
CA THR A 271 -5.16 4.53 -2.80
C THR A 271 -4.20 4.35 -1.64
N LEU A 272 -4.41 3.31 -0.82
CA LEU A 272 -3.57 3.03 0.34
C LEU A 272 -2.13 2.73 -0.07
N ALA A 273 -1.94 1.94 -1.14
CA ALA A 273 -0.63 1.62 -1.68
C ALA A 273 0.11 2.87 -2.19
N PHE A 274 -0.56 3.73 -2.96
CA PHE A 274 0.04 4.99 -3.44
C PHE A 274 0.41 5.93 -2.29
N VAL A 275 -0.44 6.06 -1.26
CA VAL A 275 -0.11 6.87 -0.07
C VAL A 275 1.10 6.32 0.68
N TRP A 276 1.16 5.00 0.87
CA TRP A 276 2.29 4.37 1.54
C TRP A 276 3.60 4.57 0.77
N LEU A 277 3.59 4.32 -0.54
CA LEU A 277 4.77 4.48 -1.38
C LEU A 277 5.17 5.95 -1.50
N PHE A 278 4.22 6.86 -1.66
CA PHE A 278 4.48 8.30 -1.66
C PHE A 278 5.26 8.72 -0.42
N VAL A 279 4.74 8.39 0.78
CA VAL A 279 5.40 8.77 2.03
C VAL A 279 6.77 8.10 2.17
N SER A 280 6.90 6.82 1.82
CA SER A 280 8.15 6.10 1.98
C SER A 280 9.23 6.59 1.02
N LEU A 281 8.88 6.85 -0.24
CA LEU A 281 9.79 7.38 -1.24
C LEU A 281 10.14 8.84 -0.95
N GLU A 282 9.22 9.64 -0.40
CA GLU A 282 9.52 11.03 -0.04
C GLU A 282 10.47 11.11 1.17
N ILE A 283 10.32 10.23 2.18
CA ILE A 283 11.30 10.11 3.25
C ILE A 283 12.68 9.74 2.68
N ARG A 284 12.71 8.80 1.73
CA ARG A 284 13.94 8.37 1.07
C ARG A 284 14.62 9.53 0.33
N THR A 285 13.88 10.29 -0.47
CA THR A 285 14.44 11.41 -1.23
C THR A 285 14.90 12.55 -0.32
N LEU A 286 14.17 12.83 0.77
CA LEU A 286 14.52 13.90 1.71
C LEU A 286 15.73 13.55 2.59
N VAL A 287 15.87 12.29 3.01
CA VAL A 287 16.96 11.85 3.90
C VAL A 287 18.20 11.46 3.12
N ALA A 288 18.05 10.65 2.07
CA ALA A 288 19.18 10.10 1.32
C ALA A 288 19.57 10.95 0.09
N GLY A 289 18.74 11.91 -0.32
CA GLY A 289 18.97 12.76 -1.49
C GLY A 289 18.80 12.04 -2.84
N SER A 290 18.75 10.71 -2.84
CA SER A 290 18.50 9.90 -4.03
C SER A 290 17.73 8.62 -3.70
N LEU A 291 16.99 8.09 -4.69
CA LEU A 291 16.31 6.80 -4.55
C LEU A 291 17.29 5.63 -4.55
N THR A 292 18.40 5.77 -5.27
CA THR A 292 19.45 4.75 -5.46
C THR A 292 20.57 4.78 -4.42
N ALA A 293 20.44 5.61 -3.37
CA ALA A 293 21.49 5.73 -2.36
C ALA A 293 21.86 4.33 -1.78
N PRO A 294 23.14 3.98 -1.65
CA PRO A 294 23.51 2.64 -1.18
C PRO A 294 23.29 2.47 0.34
N ARG A 295 23.14 3.57 1.08
CA ARG A 295 23.00 3.58 2.53
C ARG A 295 21.53 3.64 2.94
N TYR A 296 21.19 2.94 4.02
CA TYR A 296 19.88 2.94 4.64
C TYR A 296 20.09 3.07 6.15
N ASP A 297 20.38 4.29 6.58
CA ASP A 297 20.88 4.57 7.94
C ASP A 297 19.74 4.51 8.98
N LEU A 298 20.10 4.42 10.26
CA LEU A 298 19.13 4.29 11.35
C LEU A 298 18.12 5.45 11.38
N ALA A 299 18.53 6.67 11.03
CA ALA A 299 17.64 7.83 10.93
C ALA A 299 16.52 7.61 9.90
N GLU A 300 16.88 7.15 8.70
CA GLU A 300 15.91 6.83 7.67
C GLU A 300 15.00 5.67 8.10
N GLN A 301 15.59 4.59 8.61
CA GLN A 301 14.84 3.42 9.11
C GLN A 301 13.80 3.79 10.18
N SER A 302 14.17 4.70 11.08
CA SER A 302 13.31 5.18 12.16
C SER A 302 12.14 5.98 11.60
N LEU A 303 12.41 6.93 10.68
CA LEU A 303 11.37 7.72 10.03
C LEU A 303 10.40 6.86 9.21
N GLN A 304 10.92 5.88 8.46
CA GLN A 304 10.08 4.92 7.70
C GLN A 304 9.15 4.15 8.64
N THR A 305 9.70 3.63 9.74
CA THR A 305 8.92 2.84 10.71
C THR A 305 7.84 3.66 11.39
N ILE A 306 8.19 4.88 11.84
CA ILE A 306 7.24 5.81 12.44
C ILE A 306 6.13 6.15 11.43
N ALA A 307 6.48 6.44 10.18
CA ALA A 307 5.53 6.76 9.14
C ALA A 307 4.57 5.60 8.85
N TRP A 308 5.09 4.37 8.75
CA TRP A 308 4.26 3.17 8.56
C TRP A 308 3.33 2.93 9.74
N LEU A 309 3.79 3.11 10.98
CA LEU A 309 2.96 3.01 12.18
C LEU A 309 1.90 4.11 12.24
N ALA A 310 2.23 5.35 11.86
CA ALA A 310 1.30 6.46 11.80
C ALA A 310 0.19 6.24 10.76
N LEU A 311 0.57 5.82 9.55
CA LEU A 311 -0.38 5.45 8.50
C LEU A 311 -1.27 4.28 8.93
N ALA A 312 -0.67 3.22 9.48
CA ALA A 312 -1.41 2.07 9.99
C ALA A 312 -2.39 2.47 11.10
N TYR A 313 -1.98 3.33 12.04
CA TYR A 313 -2.85 3.78 13.11
C TYR A 313 -4.01 4.64 12.56
N GLY A 314 -3.73 5.55 11.62
CA GLY A 314 -4.76 6.33 10.93
C GLY A 314 -5.76 5.43 10.20
N TRP A 315 -5.29 4.42 9.46
CA TRP A 315 -6.15 3.48 8.76
C TRP A 315 -6.94 2.55 9.70
N LEU A 316 -6.38 2.16 10.85
CA LEU A 316 -7.13 1.47 11.89
C LEU A 316 -8.30 2.33 12.39
N ARG A 317 -8.05 3.61 12.66
CA ARG A 317 -9.10 4.56 13.10
C ARG A 317 -10.18 4.73 12.04
N LEU A 318 -9.79 4.92 10.78
CA LEU A 318 -10.72 5.00 9.65
C LEU A 318 -11.49 3.69 9.42
N TYR A 319 -10.84 2.54 9.62
CA TYR A 319 -11.47 1.22 9.53
C TYR A 319 -12.56 1.09 10.60
N ARG A 320 -12.31 1.53 11.84
CA ARG A 320 -13.33 1.48 12.90
C ARG A 320 -14.56 2.34 12.60
N LEU A 321 -14.39 3.42 11.85
CA LEU A 321 -15.48 4.30 11.44
C LEU A 321 -16.26 3.75 10.23
N SER A 322 -15.58 3.09 9.30
CA SER A 322 -16.14 2.75 7.98
C SER A 322 -16.33 1.26 7.71
N GLY A 323 -15.70 0.37 8.49
CA GLY A 323 -15.77 -1.09 8.35
C GLY A 323 -15.12 -1.66 7.07
N ARG A 324 -14.34 -0.86 6.33
CA ARG A 324 -13.91 -1.23 4.96
C ARG A 324 -12.74 -2.21 4.94
N ARG A 325 -12.85 -3.24 4.09
CA ARG A 325 -11.86 -4.32 3.97
C ARG A 325 -10.45 -3.85 3.56
N PRO A 326 -10.28 -2.91 2.61
CA PRO A 326 -8.95 -2.42 2.24
C PRO A 326 -8.22 -1.78 3.43
N LEU A 327 -8.94 -1.00 4.25
CA LEU A 327 -8.37 -0.40 5.46
C LEU A 327 -7.96 -1.47 6.48
N LEU A 328 -8.79 -2.50 6.69
CA LEU A 328 -8.49 -3.63 7.58
C LEU A 328 -7.15 -4.30 7.23
N TRP A 329 -6.98 -4.67 5.97
CA TRP A 329 -5.75 -5.33 5.53
C TRP A 329 -4.58 -4.36 5.45
N GLY A 330 -4.82 -3.12 5.03
CA GLY A 330 -3.80 -2.07 4.93
C GLY A 330 -3.13 -1.78 6.27
N TRP A 331 -3.91 -1.55 7.35
CA TRP A 331 -3.31 -1.27 8.66
C TRP A 331 -2.59 -2.48 9.24
N ARG A 332 -3.11 -3.70 9.02
CA ARG A 332 -2.46 -4.94 9.51
C ARG A 332 -1.14 -5.20 8.81
N LEU A 333 -1.09 -4.99 7.49
CA LEU A 333 0.12 -5.14 6.70
C LEU A 333 1.18 -4.14 7.17
N LEU A 334 0.87 -2.84 7.22
CA LEU A 334 1.85 -1.83 7.63
C LEU A 334 2.29 -1.94 9.08
N ALA A 335 1.36 -2.18 10.01
CA ALA A 335 1.74 -2.40 11.41
C ALA A 335 2.60 -3.65 11.58
N GLY A 336 2.28 -4.73 10.85
CA GLY A 336 3.08 -5.96 10.82
C GLY A 336 4.48 -5.72 10.25
N LEU A 337 4.59 -5.05 9.11
CA LEU A 337 5.87 -4.67 8.51
C LEU A 337 6.71 -3.82 9.46
N ALA A 338 6.13 -2.80 10.09
CA ALA A 338 6.84 -1.97 11.07
C ALA A 338 7.28 -2.74 12.33
N ALA A 339 6.44 -3.65 12.82
CA ALA A 339 6.74 -4.49 13.98
C ALA A 339 7.85 -5.51 13.71
N VAL A 340 8.03 -5.93 12.45
CA VAL A 340 9.17 -6.75 12.02
C VAL A 340 10.39 -5.90 11.72
N HIS A 341 10.19 -4.72 11.12
CA HIS A 341 11.26 -3.84 10.68
C HIS A 341 12.10 -3.30 11.85
N THR A 342 11.47 -2.91 12.96
CA THR A 342 12.21 -2.39 14.13
C THR A 342 13.16 -3.42 14.75
N PRO A 343 12.75 -4.66 15.11
CA PRO A 343 13.68 -5.62 15.69
C PRO A 343 14.72 -6.11 14.70
N LEU A 344 14.36 -6.40 13.44
CA LEU A 344 15.30 -6.99 12.50
C LEU A 344 16.31 -5.98 11.95
N PHE A 345 15.85 -4.79 11.55
CA PHE A 345 16.72 -3.82 10.91
C PHE A 345 17.30 -2.85 11.94
N GLN A 346 16.47 -2.20 12.77
CA GLN A 346 16.99 -1.17 13.69
C GLN A 346 17.72 -1.76 14.90
N LEU A 347 17.23 -2.86 15.48
CA LEU A 347 17.80 -3.42 16.70
C LEU A 347 18.92 -4.44 16.44
N LEU A 348 18.83 -5.23 15.37
CA LEU A 348 19.79 -6.31 15.08
C LEU A 348 20.78 -5.99 13.95
N ALA A 349 20.40 -5.22 12.93
CA ALA A 349 21.32 -4.89 11.84
C ALA A 349 22.03 -3.56 12.08
N SER A 350 21.29 -2.49 12.35
CA SER A 350 21.77 -1.10 12.41
C SER A 350 21.78 -0.54 13.83
N ASN A 351 22.02 -1.38 14.83
CA ASN A 351 22.10 -0.92 16.21
C ASN A 351 23.30 0.01 16.41
N PRO A 352 23.12 1.19 17.03
CA PRO A 352 24.20 2.13 17.29
C PRO A 352 25.38 1.55 18.09
N LEU A 353 25.19 0.46 18.82
CA LEU A 353 26.25 -0.24 19.54
C LEU A 353 27.35 -0.77 18.64
N TRP A 354 27.04 -1.15 17.40
CA TRP A 354 28.03 -1.65 16.43
C TRP A 354 28.07 -0.86 15.13
N SER A 355 26.98 -0.17 14.74
CA SER A 355 27.01 0.68 13.54
C SER A 355 27.85 1.94 13.73
N SER A 356 28.11 2.34 14.98
CA SER A 356 28.85 3.57 15.34
C SER A 356 28.23 4.86 14.77
N ASP A 357 26.96 4.82 14.36
CA ASP A 357 26.24 6.00 13.91
C ASP A 357 26.00 6.96 15.08
N PRO A 358 26.23 8.27 14.92
CA PRO A 358 25.96 9.24 15.96
C PRO A 358 24.45 9.35 16.20
N VAL A 359 24.02 9.17 17.46
CA VAL A 359 22.62 9.24 17.85
C VAL A 359 22.18 10.63 18.31
N GLY A 360 23.12 11.55 18.52
CA GLY A 360 22.88 12.96 18.88
C GLY A 360 23.23 13.34 20.33
N ASP A 361 23.42 14.64 20.57
CA ASP A 361 24.00 15.21 21.80
C ASP A 361 23.00 15.55 22.91
N TRP A 362 21.70 15.52 22.63
CA TRP A 362 20.68 15.77 23.64
C TRP A 362 20.21 14.48 24.33
N PRO A 363 20.07 14.48 25.67
CA PRO A 363 19.44 13.37 26.37
C PRO A 363 17.96 13.29 26.01
N VAL A 364 17.43 12.08 25.86
CA VAL A 364 16.03 11.78 25.54
C VAL A 364 15.53 12.26 24.17
N VAL A 365 15.96 13.43 23.69
CA VAL A 365 15.60 13.97 22.36
C VAL A 365 16.72 13.67 21.39
N ASN A 366 16.80 12.41 20.98
CA ASN A 366 17.86 11.88 20.13
C ASN A 366 17.33 10.80 19.18
N LEU A 367 18.20 10.24 18.35
CA LEU A 367 17.83 9.22 17.38
C LEU A 367 17.29 7.94 18.04
N LEU A 368 17.73 7.58 19.25
CA LEU A 368 17.20 6.43 20.00
C LEU A 368 15.72 6.60 20.34
N SER A 369 15.30 7.85 20.62
CA SER A 369 13.89 8.16 20.87
C SER A 369 13.02 7.95 19.63
N LEU A 370 13.55 8.27 18.45
CA LEU A 370 12.86 8.02 17.18
C LEU A 370 12.86 6.52 16.83
N ALA A 371 13.99 5.84 17.03
CA ALA A 371 14.15 4.43 16.70
C ALA A 371 13.29 3.50 17.59
N TYR A 372 13.22 3.77 18.90
CA TYR A 372 12.65 2.82 19.85
C TYR A 372 11.47 3.39 20.66
N LEU A 373 11.57 4.63 21.15
CA LEU A 373 10.53 5.20 22.00
C LEU A 373 9.26 5.56 21.20
N ALA A 374 9.38 6.17 20.02
CA ALA A 374 8.24 6.50 19.18
C ALA A 374 7.49 5.23 18.69
N PRO A 375 8.15 4.17 18.20
CA PRO A 375 7.48 2.90 17.92
C PRO A 375 6.85 2.25 19.16
N ALA A 376 7.45 2.39 20.35
CA ALA A 376 6.85 1.91 21.59
C ALA A 376 5.53 2.65 21.91
N ILE A 377 5.49 3.97 21.73
CA ILE A 377 4.26 4.77 21.91
C ILE A 377 3.16 4.27 20.97
N PHE A 378 3.47 4.07 19.67
CA PHE A 378 2.51 3.49 18.73
C PHE A 378 2.06 2.09 19.15
N ALA A 379 2.96 1.24 19.62
CA ALA A 379 2.61 -0.09 20.11
C ALA A 379 1.61 -0.05 21.28
N PHE A 380 1.78 0.91 22.21
CA PHE A 380 0.81 1.13 23.28
C PHE A 380 -0.52 1.70 22.77
N LEU A 381 -0.50 2.59 21.78
CA LEU A 381 -1.72 3.11 21.14
C LEU A 381 -2.50 1.99 20.44
N PHE A 382 -1.82 1.08 19.72
CA PHE A 382 -2.42 -0.12 19.14
C PHE A 382 -2.96 -1.05 20.21
N ALA A 383 -2.20 -1.32 21.27
CA ALA A 383 -2.66 -2.17 22.37
C ALA A 383 -3.94 -1.62 23.02
N TRP A 384 -4.01 -0.30 23.22
CA TRP A 384 -5.20 0.34 23.77
C TRP A 384 -6.41 0.21 22.84
N GLU A 385 -6.24 0.47 21.55
CA GLU A 385 -7.33 0.42 20.57
C GLU A 385 -7.83 -1.02 20.33
N LEU A 386 -6.92 -1.99 20.30
CA LEU A 386 -7.24 -3.41 20.12
C LEU A 386 -7.92 -4.01 21.37
N ARG A 387 -7.50 -3.63 22.59
CA ARG A 387 -8.21 -4.02 23.83
C ARG A 387 -9.65 -3.52 23.83
N ARG A 388 -9.86 -2.25 23.45
CA ARG A 388 -11.21 -1.66 23.34
C ARG A 388 -12.09 -2.37 22.31
N SER A 389 -11.48 -2.98 21.31
CA SER A 389 -12.17 -3.72 20.26
C SER A 389 -12.33 -5.22 20.59
N GLY A 390 -12.03 -5.65 21.82
CA GLY A 390 -12.15 -7.05 22.27
C GLY A 390 -11.03 -7.98 21.82
N HIS A 391 -10.01 -7.48 21.10
CA HIS A 391 -8.93 -8.29 20.54
C HIS A 391 -7.78 -8.45 21.54
N GLN A 392 -8.00 -9.23 22.61
CA GLN A 392 -7.08 -9.32 23.76
C GLN A 392 -5.66 -9.81 23.40
N ARG A 393 -5.56 -10.84 22.56
CA ARG A 393 -4.26 -11.45 22.17
C ARG A 393 -3.34 -10.48 21.41
N PRO A 394 -3.74 -9.89 20.27
CA PRO A 394 -2.87 -8.96 19.55
C PRO A 394 -2.62 -7.69 20.36
N ALA A 395 -3.56 -7.28 21.21
CA ALA A 395 -3.33 -6.15 22.09
C ALA A 395 -2.29 -6.43 23.18
N MET A 396 -2.25 -7.65 23.71
CA MET A 396 -1.20 -8.09 24.62
C MET A 396 0.15 -8.15 23.91
N ALA A 397 0.21 -8.70 22.70
CA ALA A 397 1.42 -8.73 21.90
C ALA A 397 1.97 -7.32 21.62
N ALA A 398 1.12 -6.38 21.20
CA ALA A 398 1.51 -4.98 21.00
C ALA A 398 2.00 -4.31 22.29
N ALA A 399 1.35 -4.59 23.44
CA ALA A 399 1.80 -4.05 24.72
C ALA A 399 3.17 -4.61 25.13
N VAL A 400 3.39 -5.92 25.00
CA VAL A 400 4.69 -6.55 25.30
C VAL A 400 5.77 -5.99 24.39
N TYR A 401 5.49 -5.86 23.10
CA TYR A 401 6.39 -5.25 22.13
C TYR A 401 6.78 -3.82 22.54
N GLY A 402 5.81 -2.97 22.91
CA GLY A 402 6.09 -1.63 23.42
C GLY A 402 6.95 -1.63 24.69
N LEU A 403 6.70 -2.53 25.63
CA LEU A 403 7.49 -2.65 26.86
C LEU A 403 8.95 -3.07 26.60
N VAL A 404 9.16 -3.97 25.63
CA VAL A 404 10.50 -4.39 25.20
C VAL A 404 11.24 -3.23 24.56
N LEU A 405 10.59 -2.47 23.68
CA LEU A 405 11.20 -1.30 23.04
C LEU A 405 11.57 -0.20 24.04
N VAL A 406 10.75 0.05 25.06
CA VAL A 406 11.11 0.98 26.15
C VAL A 406 12.32 0.47 26.93
N PHE A 407 12.39 -0.83 27.22
CA PHE A 407 13.53 -1.42 27.91
C PHE A 407 14.84 -1.30 27.10
N VAL A 408 14.77 -1.57 25.80
CA VAL A 408 15.88 -1.37 24.86
C VAL A 408 16.31 0.09 24.82
N TYR A 409 15.34 1.02 24.66
CA TYR A 409 15.59 2.45 24.66
C TYR A 409 16.32 2.92 25.92
N LEU A 410 15.83 2.53 27.11
CA LEU A 410 16.44 2.91 28.37
C LEU A 410 17.87 2.36 28.50
N SER A 411 18.12 1.14 28.01
CA SER A 411 19.46 0.55 28.02
C SER A 411 20.41 1.32 27.10
N LEU A 412 19.99 1.65 25.88
CA LEU A 412 20.82 2.43 24.96
C LEU A 412 21.02 3.87 25.43
N GLU A 413 20.04 4.45 26.13
CA GLU A 413 20.18 5.80 26.69
C GLU A 413 21.19 5.85 27.84
N VAL A 414 21.27 4.79 28.66
CA VAL A 414 22.35 4.64 29.65
C VAL A 414 23.70 4.61 28.94
N ARG A 415 23.87 3.75 27.92
CA ARG A 415 25.12 3.69 27.15
C ARG A 415 25.51 5.06 26.60
N ARG A 416 24.55 5.74 25.98
CA ARG A 416 24.71 7.09 25.41
C ARG A 416 25.06 8.15 26.46
N ALA A 417 24.54 8.05 27.69
CA ALA A 417 24.87 8.98 28.76
C ALA A 417 26.35 8.89 29.20
N PHE A 418 26.96 7.69 29.12
CA PHE A 418 28.37 7.48 29.50
C PHE A 418 29.35 7.69 28.34
N HIS A 419 28.98 7.30 27.12
CA HIS A 419 29.86 7.33 25.94
C HIS A 419 29.61 8.51 24.99
N GLY A 420 28.56 9.29 25.23
CA GLY A 420 28.16 10.40 24.39
C GLY A 420 27.42 9.97 23.12
N PRO A 421 27.47 10.75 22.02
CA PRO A 421 26.64 10.53 20.85
C PRO A 421 27.00 9.27 20.05
N VAL A 422 28.16 8.65 20.24
CA VAL A 422 28.59 7.44 19.52
C VAL A 422 28.75 6.29 20.52
N LEU A 423 27.83 5.32 20.48
CA LEU A 423 27.70 4.29 21.52
C LEU A 423 28.76 3.17 21.44
N GLY A 424 29.32 2.93 20.25
CA GLY A 424 30.27 1.83 19.99
C GLY A 424 31.69 2.08 20.48
N VAL A 425 31.97 3.24 21.09
CA VAL A 425 33.29 3.59 21.61
C VAL A 425 33.42 3.11 23.06
N GLY A 426 34.63 2.72 23.47
CA GLY A 426 35.02 2.51 24.87
C GLY A 426 34.52 1.21 25.53
N PRO A 427 35.27 0.66 26.51
CA PRO A 427 34.77 -0.45 27.32
C PRO A 427 33.65 0.03 28.25
N THR A 428 32.77 -0.89 28.65
CA THR A 428 31.78 -0.64 29.71
C THR A 428 32.49 -0.54 31.05
N GLY A 429 32.42 0.62 31.71
CA GLY A 429 33.00 0.81 33.05
C GLY A 429 32.03 0.44 34.17
N ASP A 430 32.55 0.22 35.38
CA ASP A 430 31.73 -0.18 36.54
C ASP A 430 30.57 0.79 36.84
N PRO A 431 30.75 2.14 36.79
CA PRO A 431 29.63 3.06 37.02
C PRO A 431 28.50 2.90 36.00
N GLU A 432 28.84 2.66 34.73
CA GLU A 432 27.86 2.38 33.68
C GLU A 432 27.14 1.05 33.96
N PHE A 433 27.92 0.02 34.32
CA PHE A 433 27.41 -1.32 34.59
C PHE A 433 26.37 -1.34 35.71
N TYR A 434 26.62 -0.63 36.82
CA TYR A 434 25.66 -0.49 37.92
C TYR A 434 24.45 0.38 37.55
N THR A 435 24.64 1.39 36.70
CA THR A 435 23.55 2.28 36.27
C THR A 435 22.47 1.51 35.50
N TYR A 436 22.82 0.50 34.70
CA TYR A 436 21.84 -0.39 34.07
C TYR A 436 20.91 -1.04 35.10
N SER A 437 21.46 -1.59 36.20
CA SER A 437 20.67 -2.22 37.27
C SER A 437 19.68 -1.23 37.89
N VAL A 438 20.14 -0.01 38.18
CA VAL A 438 19.31 1.05 38.78
C VAL A 438 18.19 1.47 37.83
N VAL A 439 18.51 1.75 36.57
CA VAL A 439 17.51 2.18 35.57
C VAL A 439 16.47 1.09 35.32
N TRP A 440 16.88 -0.16 35.20
CA TRP A 440 15.96 -1.29 35.03
C TRP A 440 15.08 -1.51 36.26
N LEU A 441 15.62 -1.32 37.47
CA LEU A 441 14.83 -1.37 38.71
C LEU A 441 13.80 -0.24 38.75
N CYS A 442 14.20 0.99 38.43
CA CYS A 442 13.29 2.13 38.33
C CYS A 442 12.18 1.85 37.30
N TYR A 443 12.52 1.28 36.14
CA TYR A 443 11.55 0.87 35.14
C TYR A 443 10.55 -0.17 35.69
N ALA A 444 11.02 -1.21 36.36
CA ALA A 444 10.15 -2.21 37.01
C ALA A 444 9.21 -1.58 38.05
N LEU A 445 9.71 -0.66 38.88
CA LEU A 445 8.92 0.04 39.89
C LEU A 445 7.86 0.94 39.26
N VAL A 446 8.19 1.66 38.19
CA VAL A 446 7.23 2.49 37.44
C VAL A 446 6.14 1.61 36.82
N LEU A 447 6.50 0.48 36.20
CA LEU A 447 5.53 -0.47 35.66
C LEU A 447 4.61 -1.03 36.75
N LEU A 448 5.14 -1.37 37.92
CA LEU A 448 4.37 -1.85 39.06
C LEU A 448 3.42 -0.77 39.57
N GLY A 449 3.91 0.45 39.78
CA GLY A 449 3.12 1.60 40.22
C GLY A 449 1.97 1.90 39.25
N LEU A 450 2.24 1.92 37.94
CA LEU A 450 1.22 2.07 36.91
C LEU A 450 0.23 0.89 36.89
N GLY A 451 0.72 -0.34 37.08
CA GLY A 451 -0.11 -1.55 37.15
C GLY A 451 -1.03 -1.59 38.37
N ILE A 452 -0.62 -1.00 39.49
CA ILE A 452 -1.45 -0.83 40.69
C ILE A 452 -2.44 0.32 40.48
N TRP A 453 -1.96 1.50 40.07
CA TRP A 453 -2.78 2.71 39.91
C TRP A 453 -3.88 2.55 38.85
N LYS A 454 -3.57 1.89 37.73
CA LYS A 454 -4.54 1.63 36.64
C LYS A 454 -5.24 0.28 36.76
N GLY A 455 -4.89 -0.55 37.75
CA GLY A 455 -5.48 -1.88 37.96
C GLY A 455 -5.13 -2.92 36.89
N PHE A 456 -4.11 -2.69 36.05
CA PHE A 456 -3.73 -3.62 34.97
C PHE A 456 -2.84 -4.76 35.47
N SER A 457 -3.42 -5.96 35.61
CA SER A 457 -2.67 -7.17 35.99
C SER A 457 -1.47 -7.46 35.08
N SER A 458 -1.60 -7.20 33.77
CA SER A 458 -0.52 -7.43 32.80
C SER A 458 0.72 -6.57 33.07
N LEU A 459 0.55 -5.31 33.50
CA LEU A 459 1.68 -4.45 33.87
C LEU A 459 2.39 -4.94 35.13
N ARG A 460 1.64 -5.53 36.08
CA ARG A 460 2.20 -6.11 37.31
C ARG A 460 3.03 -7.37 37.03
N TYR A 461 2.58 -8.21 36.10
CA TYR A 461 3.38 -9.35 35.65
C TYR A 461 4.61 -8.91 34.84
N ALA A 462 4.48 -7.88 34.01
CA ALA A 462 5.61 -7.32 33.29
C ALA A 462 6.66 -6.71 34.24
N SER A 463 6.23 -5.95 35.26
CA SER A 463 7.15 -5.42 36.28
C SER A 463 7.85 -6.53 37.05
N LEU A 464 7.15 -7.63 37.33
CA LEU A 464 7.75 -8.80 37.99
C LEU A 464 8.82 -9.45 37.11
N ALA A 465 8.55 -9.60 35.80
CA ALA A 465 9.52 -10.14 34.86
C ALA A 465 10.78 -9.28 34.76
N VAL A 466 10.63 -7.95 34.65
CA VAL A 466 11.77 -7.02 34.64
C VAL A 466 12.54 -7.09 35.96
N LEU A 467 11.83 -7.15 37.10
CA LEU A 467 12.48 -7.30 38.40
C LEU A 467 13.30 -8.58 38.49
N PHE A 468 12.79 -9.72 37.98
CA PHE A 468 13.56 -10.96 37.93
C PHE A 468 14.83 -10.82 37.10
N ILE A 469 14.78 -10.10 35.97
CA ILE A 469 15.95 -9.80 35.15
C ILE A 469 16.96 -8.97 35.95
N VAL A 470 16.51 -7.91 36.63
CA VAL A 470 17.37 -7.06 37.48
C VAL A 470 18.04 -7.86 38.57
N VAL A 471 17.26 -8.62 39.34
CA VAL A 471 17.75 -9.45 40.45
C VAL A 471 18.75 -10.49 39.94
N GLY A 472 18.44 -11.16 38.83
CA GLY A 472 19.33 -12.12 38.19
C GLY A 472 20.65 -11.46 37.76
N LYS A 473 20.59 -10.29 37.13
CA LYS A 473 21.77 -9.53 36.71
C LYS A 473 22.63 -9.12 37.90
N VAL A 474 22.01 -8.57 38.95
CA VAL A 474 22.70 -8.15 40.17
C VAL A 474 23.38 -9.35 40.85
N LEU A 475 22.69 -10.49 40.98
CA LEU A 475 23.26 -11.69 41.58
C LEU A 475 24.41 -12.27 40.77
N LEU A 476 24.22 -12.46 39.47
CA LEU A 476 25.18 -13.16 38.62
C LEU A 476 26.42 -12.32 38.33
N PHE A 477 26.26 -11.00 38.14
CA PHE A 477 27.32 -10.13 37.67
C PHE A 477 27.76 -9.14 38.76
N ASP A 478 26.84 -8.41 39.38
CA ASP A 478 27.20 -7.34 40.33
C ASP A 478 27.80 -7.90 41.63
N THR A 479 27.36 -9.08 42.10
CA THR A 479 27.97 -9.70 43.30
C THR A 479 29.29 -10.44 43.02
N ALA A 480 29.60 -10.73 41.76
CA ALA A 480 30.81 -11.45 41.37
C ALA A 480 32.08 -10.58 41.49
N GLU A 481 31.95 -9.27 41.38
CA GLU A 481 33.04 -8.29 41.51
C GLU A 481 33.31 -7.83 42.95
N LEU A 482 32.40 -8.16 43.89
CA LEU A 482 32.54 -7.77 45.29
C LEU A 482 33.47 -8.72 46.07
N THR A 483 34.26 -8.15 46.99
CA THR A 483 35.05 -8.87 48.00
C THR A 483 34.14 -9.72 48.90
N ASP A 484 34.66 -10.83 49.43
CA ASP A 484 33.88 -11.88 50.10
C ASP A 484 32.89 -11.39 51.16
N PHE A 485 33.25 -10.35 51.93
CA PHE A 485 32.38 -9.78 52.95
C PHE A 485 31.23 -8.92 52.39
N LEU A 486 31.52 -8.04 51.41
CA LEU A 486 30.50 -7.21 50.77
C LEU A 486 29.55 -8.05 49.90
N ARG A 487 30.03 -9.17 49.35
CA ARG A 487 29.20 -10.15 48.64
C ARG A 487 28.13 -10.74 49.55
N VAL A 488 28.50 -11.19 50.75
CA VAL A 488 27.55 -11.76 51.73
C VAL A 488 26.52 -10.72 52.17
N LEU A 489 26.96 -9.48 52.44
CA LEU A 489 26.05 -8.39 52.86
C LEU A 489 25.09 -7.97 51.73
N SER A 490 25.56 -7.88 50.49
CA SER A 490 24.73 -7.56 49.32
C SER A 490 23.74 -8.66 49.00
N VAL A 491 24.12 -9.94 49.13
CA VAL A 491 23.19 -11.07 48.96
C VAL A 491 22.13 -11.08 50.06
N ALA A 492 22.50 -10.80 51.31
CA ALA A 492 21.55 -10.68 52.42
C ALA A 492 20.60 -9.49 52.23
N GLY A 493 21.12 -8.33 51.82
CA GLY A 493 20.32 -7.14 51.52
C GLY A 493 19.37 -7.35 50.33
N LEU A 494 19.83 -8.02 49.28
CA LEU A 494 18.99 -8.40 48.14
C LEU A 494 17.92 -9.42 48.55
N ALA A 495 18.26 -10.41 49.37
CA ALA A 495 17.30 -11.38 49.88
C ALA A 495 16.21 -10.70 50.70
N LEU A 496 16.57 -9.77 51.59
CA LEU A 496 15.61 -8.94 52.33
C LEU A 496 14.76 -8.06 51.41
N GLY A 497 15.36 -7.44 50.39
CA GLY A 497 14.66 -6.66 49.38
C GLY A 497 13.66 -7.51 48.58
N LEU A 498 14.06 -8.71 48.16
CA LEU A 498 13.20 -9.70 47.51
C LEU A 498 12.06 -10.13 48.41
N PHE A 499 12.31 -10.41 49.70
CA PHE A 499 11.26 -10.70 50.67
C PHE A 499 10.27 -9.54 50.80
N GLY A 500 10.76 -8.30 50.86
CA GLY A 500 9.92 -7.10 50.89
C GLY A 500 9.07 -6.95 49.63
N ILE A 501 9.65 -7.21 48.45
CA ILE A 501 8.94 -7.13 47.18
C ILE A 501 7.94 -8.30 47.04
N VAL A 502 8.31 -9.53 47.40
CA VAL A 502 7.39 -10.69 47.40
C VAL A 502 6.23 -10.44 48.37
N TYR A 503 6.49 -9.92 49.56
CA TYR A 503 5.46 -9.50 50.52
C TYR A 503 4.54 -8.43 49.93
N PHE A 504 5.10 -7.40 49.30
CA PHE A 504 4.35 -6.34 48.63
C PHE A 504 3.51 -6.89 47.46
N TYR A 505 4.05 -7.82 46.67
CA TYR A 505 3.34 -8.49 45.58
C TYR A 505 2.20 -9.37 46.11
N GLN A 506 2.43 -10.16 47.16
CA GLN A 506 1.37 -10.95 47.80
C GLN A 506 0.27 -10.07 48.39
N ARG A 507 0.62 -8.90 48.94
CA ARG A 507 -0.36 -7.99 49.55
C ARG A 507 -1.20 -7.23 48.53
N PHE A 508 -0.62 -6.81 47.40
CA PHE A 508 -1.23 -5.86 46.46
C PHE A 508 -1.52 -6.41 45.05
N VAL A 509 -0.96 -7.56 44.67
CA VAL A 509 -1.11 -8.14 43.33
C VAL A 509 -2.02 -9.38 43.32
N PHE A 510 -2.01 -10.17 44.39
CA PHE A 510 -2.86 -11.35 44.58
C PHE A 510 -3.76 -11.15 45.82
N PRO A 511 -5.05 -10.80 45.69
CA PRO A 511 -5.94 -10.82 46.85
C PRO A 511 -6.01 -12.25 47.40
N PRO A 512 -6.07 -12.47 48.74
CA PRO A 512 -6.38 -13.77 49.28
C PRO A 512 -7.68 -14.26 48.64
N ARG A 513 -7.69 -15.45 48.03
CA ARG A 513 -8.94 -16.09 47.62
C ARG A 513 -9.83 -16.11 48.86
N GLY A 514 -10.99 -15.46 48.78
CA GLY A 514 -11.96 -15.45 49.87
C GLY A 514 -12.18 -16.87 50.36
N GLN A 515 -12.01 -17.07 51.66
CA GLN A 515 -12.32 -18.33 52.32
C GLN A 515 -13.76 -18.71 51.91
N VAL A 516 -13.90 -19.84 51.22
CA VAL A 516 -15.21 -20.51 51.12
C VAL A 516 -15.67 -20.72 52.57
N PRO A 517 -16.84 -20.23 52.98
CA PRO A 517 -17.31 -20.45 54.34
C PRO A 517 -17.37 -21.95 54.60
N ALA A 518 -16.70 -22.41 55.66
CA ALA A 518 -16.80 -23.79 56.10
C ALA A 518 -18.29 -24.13 56.30
N GLU A 519 -18.79 -25.13 55.57
CA GLU A 519 -20.06 -25.76 55.88
C GLU A 519 -20.03 -26.20 57.35
N GLY A 520 -20.93 -25.63 58.14
CA GLY A 520 -21.12 -25.97 59.55
C GLY A 520 -21.60 -27.42 59.71
N PRO A 521 -21.40 -28.01 60.89
CA PRO A 521 -21.56 -29.45 61.10
C PRO A 521 -23.02 -29.89 60.95
N ALA A 522 -23.19 -31.03 60.27
CA ALA A 522 -24.46 -31.69 59.98
C ALA A 522 -25.33 -31.86 61.23
N GLN A 523 -26.52 -31.24 61.21
CA GLN A 523 -27.64 -31.64 62.05
C GLN A 523 -28.50 -32.63 61.25
N GLY A 524 -28.48 -33.90 61.66
CA GLY A 524 -29.43 -34.90 61.18
C GLY A 524 -30.85 -34.56 61.63
N PRO A 525 -31.86 -35.01 60.87
CA PRO A 525 -32.82 -35.88 61.52
C PRO A 525 -33.33 -37.02 60.61
N GLY A 526 -33.65 -38.14 61.27
CA GLY A 526 -34.91 -38.84 61.00
C GLY A 526 -34.99 -39.67 59.73
N GLN A 527 -34.71 -40.97 59.88
CA GLN A 527 -35.39 -42.00 59.10
C GLN A 527 -36.91 -41.79 59.19
N ALA A 528 -37.57 -41.50 58.07
CA ALA A 528 -38.89 -42.02 57.69
C ALA A 528 -39.41 -41.31 56.43
N SER A 529 -39.32 -41.97 55.27
CA SER A 529 -40.41 -41.93 54.29
C SER A 529 -40.26 -43.08 53.30
N ALA A 530 -41.19 -44.01 53.39
CA ALA A 530 -41.40 -45.07 52.44
C ALA A 530 -42.14 -44.57 51.18
N ARG A 531 -41.87 -45.28 50.08
CA ARG A 531 -42.70 -45.56 48.88
C ARG A 531 -42.53 -44.75 47.58
N PRO A 532 -42.78 -45.42 46.43
CA PRO A 532 -42.33 -45.04 45.09
C PRO A 532 -43.50 -44.65 44.13
N GLU A 533 -43.18 -44.44 42.85
CA GLU A 533 -44.08 -44.27 41.67
C GLU A 533 -44.77 -42.89 41.55
N ALA A 534 -45.07 -42.31 40.38
CA ALA A 534 -45.24 -42.85 39.04
C ALA A 534 -44.90 -41.80 37.95
N MET A 535 -44.59 -42.31 36.76
CA MET A 535 -44.67 -41.62 35.48
C MET A 535 -46.11 -41.25 35.15
N SER A 536 -46.32 -40.02 34.67
CA SER A 536 -47.21 -39.67 33.55
C SER A 536 -46.77 -38.34 32.95
#